data_AF-A0A957TEG3-F1
#
_entry.id   AF-A0A957TEG3-F1
#
_cell.length_a   1.000
_cell.length_b   1.000
_cell.length_c   1.000
_cell.angle_alpha   90.00
_cell.angle_beta   90.00
_cell.angle_gamma   90.00
#
_symmetry.space_group_name_H-M   'P 1'
#
loop_
_entity.id
_entity.type
_entity.pdbx_description
1 polymer ?
#
loop_
_entity_poly.entity_id
_entity_poly.type
_entity_poly.pdbx_seq_one_letter_code
_entity_poly.pdbx_strand_id
1 'polypeptide(L)'
;SLILAVIIENLLDDLKKKIAVISLVIALAVSMHLTNAKDFSYSWEKQSRLARELLWRAPGIEPGTAIVTDEEILGYMGSYSVSYALITTYQPGDISTPPYWYFPFYYTNPNVNDFLSGIPLEDNKLTMNFTGNSKKMLLLSFNPEMQRCLWILQPQDTNLRLVSDDMRKLSASSDIGLIKMTEGEAPNPPEDIYGKTNTQTWCYYFEKADLARQYGQWEEIVRLWNEAQTAGERPDNGFEYIPFIEGFGHTGDWQQVKEMTKFAKRVSAGLEPSLCSAMDRLAETAPASQQRDETISELKNNLDCSSYQ
;
A
#
# COMPACT_ATOMS: atom_id res chain seq x y z
N SER A 1 -16.11 39.10 -1.13
CA SER A 1 -15.14 40.20 -1.30
C SER A 1 -15.90 41.49 -1.56
N LEU A 2 -15.80 42.49 -0.67
CA LEU A 2 -16.44 43.80 -0.82
C LEU A 2 -15.97 44.53 -2.09
N ILE A 3 -14.71 44.31 -2.49
CA ILE A 3 -14.10 44.88 -3.69
C ILE A 3 -14.83 44.42 -4.95
N LEU A 4 -15.16 43.12 -5.04
CA LEU A 4 -15.88 42.57 -6.21
C LEU A 4 -17.29 43.17 -6.33
N ALA A 5 -17.97 43.39 -5.20
CA ALA A 5 -19.28 44.03 -5.19
C ALA A 5 -19.20 45.50 -5.67
N VAL A 6 -18.20 46.26 -5.21
CA VAL A 6 -17.97 47.65 -5.64
C VAL A 6 -17.62 47.73 -7.13
N ILE A 7 -16.84 46.78 -7.65
CA ILE A 7 -16.51 46.67 -9.08
C ILE A 7 -17.78 46.43 -9.91
N ILE A 8 -18.60 45.44 -9.52
CA ILE A 8 -19.85 45.12 -10.23
C ILE A 8 -20.80 46.32 -10.21
N GLU A 9 -20.89 47.03 -9.09
CA GLU A 9 -21.78 48.18 -8.93
C GLU A 9 -21.36 49.39 -9.79
N ASN A 10 -20.05 49.62 -9.94
CA ASN A 10 -19.51 50.77 -10.68
C ASN A 10 -19.30 50.52 -12.18
N LEU A 11 -19.23 49.27 -12.65
CA LEU A 11 -18.96 48.92 -14.06
C LEU A 11 -20.20 48.51 -14.86
N LEU A 12 -21.30 48.15 -14.20
CA LEU A 12 -22.52 47.70 -14.86
C LEU A 12 -23.68 48.59 -14.41
N ASP A 13 -24.31 49.32 -15.32
CA ASP A 13 -25.48 50.14 -14.96
C ASP A 13 -26.80 49.36 -15.01
N ASP A 14 -26.84 48.26 -15.77
CA ASP A 14 -28.03 47.46 -16.01
C ASP A 14 -28.24 46.37 -14.94
N LEU A 15 -29.40 46.39 -14.29
CA LEU A 15 -29.75 45.44 -13.21
C LEU A 15 -29.72 43.97 -13.65
N LYS A 16 -30.15 43.65 -14.88
CA LYS A 16 -30.12 42.27 -15.38
C LYS A 16 -28.69 41.80 -15.59
N LYS A 17 -27.81 42.67 -16.09
CA LYS A 17 -26.37 42.37 -16.22
C LYS A 17 -25.72 42.16 -14.84
N LYS A 18 -26.04 42.99 -13.84
CA LYS A 18 -25.59 42.80 -12.45
C LYS A 18 -26.02 41.43 -11.91
N ILE A 19 -27.31 41.09 -12.03
CA ILE A 19 -27.84 39.80 -11.58
C ILE A 19 -27.17 38.62 -12.30
N ALA A 20 -26.93 38.72 -13.61
CA ALA A 20 -26.27 37.67 -14.38
C ALA A 20 -24.81 37.46 -13.91
N VAL A 21 -24.05 38.54 -13.71
CA VAL A 21 -22.66 38.46 -13.24
C VAL A 21 -22.60 37.94 -11.79
N ILE A 22 -23.46 38.42 -10.91
CA ILE A 22 -23.53 37.93 -9.52
C ILE A 22 -23.90 36.44 -9.50
N SER A 23 -24.90 36.03 -10.28
CA SER A 23 -25.27 34.62 -10.41
C SER A 23 -24.11 33.76 -10.91
N LEU A 24 -23.35 34.24 -11.90
CA LEU A 24 -22.16 33.55 -12.40
C LEU A 24 -21.07 33.43 -11.33
N VAL A 25 -20.76 34.51 -10.62
CA VAL A 25 -19.78 34.50 -9.52
C VAL A 25 -20.20 33.53 -8.41
N ILE A 26 -21.48 33.52 -8.04
CA ILE A 26 -22.01 32.58 -7.05
C ILE A 26 -21.88 31.14 -7.56
N ALA A 27 -22.25 30.87 -8.81
CA ALA A 27 -22.12 29.55 -9.41
C ALA A 27 -20.66 29.06 -9.42
N LEU A 28 -19.70 29.93 -9.78
CA LEU A 28 -18.27 29.63 -9.74
C LEU A 28 -17.78 29.37 -8.31
N ALA A 29 -18.22 30.18 -7.33
CA ALA A 29 -17.86 29.97 -5.92
C ALA A 29 -18.43 28.64 -5.38
N VAL A 30 -19.69 28.33 -5.68
CA VAL A 30 -20.31 27.05 -5.32
C VAL A 30 -19.54 25.90 -5.97
N SER A 31 -19.21 25.99 -7.26
CA SER A 31 -18.42 24.97 -7.95
C SER A 31 -17.05 24.78 -7.30
N MET A 32 -16.36 25.86 -6.94
CA MET A 32 -15.07 25.80 -6.24
C MET A 32 -15.19 25.09 -4.89
N HIS A 33 -16.21 25.41 -4.10
CA HIS A 33 -16.45 24.75 -2.80
C HIS A 33 -16.80 23.27 -2.95
N LEU A 34 -17.59 22.89 -3.97
CA LEU A 34 -17.91 21.49 -4.26
C LEU A 34 -16.67 20.71 -4.70
N THR A 35 -15.82 21.27 -5.56
CA THR A 35 -14.54 20.66 -5.93
C THR A 35 -13.64 20.47 -4.71
N ASN A 36 -13.49 21.51 -3.89
CA ASN A 36 -12.68 21.43 -2.67
C ASN A 36 -13.21 20.35 -1.71
N ALA A 37 -14.53 20.29 -1.48
CA ALA A 37 -15.13 19.26 -0.63
C ALA A 37 -14.88 17.84 -1.17
N LYS A 38 -14.97 17.67 -2.50
CA LYS A 38 -14.69 16.40 -3.18
C LYS A 38 -13.21 15.98 -3.00
N ASP A 39 -12.28 16.91 -3.18
CA ASP A 39 -10.84 16.64 -3.04
C ASP A 39 -10.49 16.20 -1.60
N PHE A 40 -11.01 16.91 -0.59
CA PHE A 40 -10.82 16.53 0.82
C PHE A 40 -11.49 15.18 1.15
N SER A 41 -12.63 14.87 0.56
CA SER A 41 -13.28 13.57 0.72
C SER A 41 -12.43 12.43 0.17
N TYR A 42 -11.83 12.58 -1.02
CA TYR A 42 -10.93 11.57 -1.57
C TYR A 42 -9.64 11.44 -0.76
N SER A 43 -9.08 12.57 -0.32
CA SER A 43 -7.90 12.55 0.56
C SER A 43 -8.20 11.77 1.84
N TRP A 44 -9.36 12.00 2.46
CA TRP A 44 -9.78 11.29 3.67
C TRP A 44 -9.98 9.78 3.42
N GLU A 45 -10.59 9.42 2.29
CA GLU A 45 -10.73 8.02 1.90
C GLU A 45 -9.37 7.33 1.75
N LYS A 46 -8.41 7.99 1.10
CA LYS A 46 -7.04 7.49 0.92
C LYS A 46 -6.31 7.30 2.26
N GLN A 47 -6.41 8.28 3.17
CA GLN A 47 -5.86 8.19 4.52
C GLN A 47 -6.47 7.01 5.31
N SER A 48 -7.79 6.85 5.22
CA SER A 48 -8.52 5.78 5.91
C SER A 48 -8.20 4.39 5.33
N ARG A 49 -7.97 4.29 4.01
CA ARG A 49 -7.51 3.05 3.37
C ARG A 49 -6.09 2.69 3.84
N LEU A 50 -5.15 3.63 3.83
CA LEU A 50 -3.78 3.40 4.32
C LEU A 50 -3.78 2.87 5.75
N ALA A 51 -4.51 3.52 6.66
CA ALA A 51 -4.57 3.12 8.07
C ALA A 51 -5.11 1.68 8.25
N ARG A 52 -6.18 1.33 7.52
CA ARG A 52 -6.79 -0.02 7.58
C ARG A 52 -5.89 -1.09 6.99
N GLU A 53 -5.41 -0.89 5.77
CA GLU A 53 -4.59 -1.88 5.08
C GLU A 53 -3.27 -2.10 5.81
N LEU A 54 -2.65 -1.04 6.32
CA LEU A 54 -1.44 -1.16 7.11
C LEU A 54 -1.67 -1.94 8.41
N LEU A 55 -2.78 -1.72 9.13
CA LEU A 55 -3.11 -2.52 10.32
C LEU A 55 -3.39 -4.00 9.99
N TRP A 56 -4.03 -4.28 8.85
CA TRP A 56 -4.27 -5.67 8.43
C TRP A 56 -2.97 -6.38 8.06
N ARG A 57 -2.07 -5.68 7.36
CA ARG A 57 -0.80 -6.23 6.88
C ARG A 57 0.28 -6.29 7.95
N ALA A 58 0.28 -5.32 8.85
CA ALA A 58 1.29 -5.12 9.87
C ALA A 58 0.64 -4.77 11.23
N PRO A 59 -0.09 -5.70 11.87
CA PRO A 59 -0.89 -5.39 13.06
C PRO A 59 -0.06 -4.92 14.26
N GLY A 60 1.21 -5.34 14.35
CA GLY A 60 2.22 -4.72 15.19
C GLY A 60 3.46 -4.37 14.37
N ILE A 61 4.12 -3.27 14.71
CA ILE A 61 5.39 -2.85 14.11
C ILE A 61 6.38 -2.63 15.25
N GLU A 62 7.63 -3.03 15.09
CA GLU A 62 8.66 -2.75 16.10
C GLU A 62 8.95 -1.24 16.22
N PRO A 63 9.06 -0.67 17.43
CA PRO A 63 9.48 0.73 17.60
C PRO A 63 10.86 1.03 17.00
N GLY A 64 11.06 2.26 16.54
CA GLY A 64 12.25 2.71 15.79
C GLY A 64 12.20 2.38 14.30
N THR A 65 11.04 1.97 13.77
CA THR A 65 10.87 1.60 12.36
C THR A 65 10.57 2.83 11.50
N ALA A 66 11.37 3.04 10.46
CA ALA A 66 11.10 4.02 9.44
C ALA A 66 10.09 3.46 8.42
N ILE A 67 9.03 4.21 8.13
CA ILE A 67 8.04 3.88 7.10
C ILE A 67 8.40 4.70 5.87
N VAL A 68 8.90 4.03 4.82
CA VAL A 68 9.46 4.69 3.64
C VAL A 68 8.55 4.45 2.44
N THR A 69 8.28 5.48 1.66
CA THR A 69 7.61 5.37 0.35
C THR A 69 8.44 6.07 -0.71
N ASP A 70 8.12 5.83 -1.99
CA ASP A 70 8.79 6.50 -3.11
C ASP A 70 8.63 8.03 -3.02
N GLU A 71 7.38 8.47 -3.06
CA GLU A 71 6.97 9.86 -2.98
C GLU A 71 5.98 10.07 -1.83
N GLU A 72 5.49 11.31 -1.67
CA GLU A 72 4.46 11.62 -0.68
C GLU A 72 3.11 11.01 -1.08
N ILE A 73 2.66 9.98 -0.36
CA ILE A 73 1.44 9.23 -0.71
C ILE A 73 0.14 9.91 -0.26
N LEU A 74 0.22 10.92 0.63
CA LEU A 74 -0.92 11.65 1.20
C LEU A 74 -0.73 13.17 1.08
N GLY A 75 -0.61 13.69 -0.14
CA GLY A 75 -0.17 15.07 -0.41
C GLY A 75 -1.00 16.23 0.17
N TYR A 76 -2.27 16.02 0.54
CA TYR A 76 -3.06 17.05 1.26
C TYR A 76 -2.71 17.13 2.76
N MET A 77 -1.96 16.15 3.29
CA MET A 77 -1.65 16.01 4.71
C MET A 77 -0.27 16.55 5.08
N GLY A 78 0.74 16.36 4.23
CA GLY A 78 2.14 16.59 4.58
C GLY A 78 2.77 15.40 5.33
N SER A 79 4.07 15.18 5.12
CA SER A 79 4.81 14.03 5.69
C SER A 79 4.70 13.87 7.21
N TYR A 80 4.92 14.93 8.00
CA TYR A 80 4.86 14.83 9.46
C TYR A 80 3.44 14.48 9.97
N SER A 81 2.40 14.91 9.25
CA SER A 81 1.01 14.60 9.60
C SER A 81 0.70 13.12 9.33
N VAL A 82 1.31 12.53 8.29
CA VAL A 82 1.25 11.08 8.05
C VAL A 82 1.88 10.33 9.20
N SER A 83 3.07 10.74 9.69
CA SER A 83 3.68 10.13 10.88
C SER A 83 2.72 10.15 12.06
N TYR A 84 2.04 11.27 12.31
CA TYR A 84 1.08 11.38 13.41
C TYR A 84 -0.13 10.46 13.21
N ALA A 85 -0.66 10.39 11.99
CA ALA A 85 -1.76 9.50 11.65
C ALA A 85 -1.40 8.03 11.89
N LEU A 86 -0.19 7.61 11.49
CA LEU A 86 0.32 6.26 11.74
C LEU A 86 0.43 5.98 13.24
N ILE A 87 1.03 6.90 14.00
CA ILE A 87 1.16 6.77 15.47
C ILE A 87 -0.23 6.63 16.12
N THR A 88 -1.21 7.44 15.72
CA THR A 88 -2.58 7.36 16.26
C THR A 88 -3.31 6.08 15.84
N THR A 89 -3.04 5.58 14.64
CA THR A 89 -3.63 4.33 14.11
C THR A 89 -3.26 3.13 14.98
N TYR A 90 -2.01 3.06 15.44
CA TYR A 90 -1.51 1.99 16.31
C TYR A 90 -1.76 2.21 17.81
N GLN A 91 -2.58 3.19 18.18
CA GLN A 91 -2.92 3.60 19.55
C GLN A 91 -1.69 3.91 20.44
N PRO A 92 -1.28 5.18 20.55
CA PRO A 92 0.01 5.51 21.13
C PRO A 92 0.06 5.35 22.65
N GLY A 93 1.24 4.92 23.13
CA GLY A 93 1.72 5.19 24.49
C GLY A 93 2.34 6.59 24.58
N ASP A 94 3.56 6.71 25.11
CA ASP A 94 4.32 7.97 25.09
C ASP A 94 4.71 8.36 23.65
N ILE A 95 4.35 9.58 23.24
CA ILE A 95 4.58 10.12 21.90
C ILE A 95 5.84 10.98 21.79
N SER A 96 6.53 11.28 22.91
CA SER A 96 7.76 12.09 22.89
C SER A 96 8.89 11.41 22.10
N THR A 97 8.93 10.07 22.16
CA THR A 97 9.76 9.21 21.33
C THR A 97 8.84 8.37 20.44
N PRO A 98 8.39 8.91 19.29
CA PRO A 98 7.43 8.22 18.44
C PRO A 98 7.99 6.87 17.98
N PRO A 99 7.19 5.78 18.02
CA PRO A 99 7.68 4.46 17.66
C PRO A 99 7.94 4.32 16.14
N TYR A 100 7.29 5.13 15.31
CA TYR A 100 7.39 5.06 13.85
C TYR A 100 7.43 6.47 13.27
N TRP A 101 8.07 6.61 12.12
CA TRP A 101 8.07 7.87 11.37
C TRP A 101 8.08 7.66 9.86
N TYR A 102 7.37 8.53 9.15
CA TYR A 102 7.17 8.47 7.72
C TYR A 102 8.20 9.31 6.96
N PHE A 103 8.83 8.71 5.94
CA PHE A 103 9.83 9.34 5.09
C PHE A 103 9.48 9.12 3.60
N PRO A 104 9.04 10.15 2.86
CA PRO A 104 8.95 10.05 1.41
C PRO A 104 10.35 10.21 0.80
N PHE A 105 10.85 9.16 0.15
CA PHE A 105 12.23 9.02 -0.32
C PHE A 105 12.67 10.16 -1.25
N TYR A 106 11.85 10.57 -2.22
CA TYR A 106 12.22 11.63 -3.16
C TYR A 106 12.45 13.00 -2.52
N TYR A 107 11.86 13.28 -1.36
CA TYR A 107 11.98 14.59 -0.70
C TYR A 107 13.14 14.67 0.31
N THR A 108 13.86 13.56 0.55
CA THR A 108 14.96 13.50 1.53
C THR A 108 16.37 13.57 0.88
N ASN A 109 16.48 14.08 -0.35
CA ASN A 109 17.72 14.17 -1.14
C ASN A 109 18.36 12.79 -1.41
N PRO A 110 17.69 11.95 -2.21
CA PRO A 110 17.86 10.49 -2.21
C PRO A 110 19.17 10.02 -2.86
N ASN A 111 19.82 9.07 -2.19
CA ASN A 111 20.78 8.17 -2.79
C ASN A 111 20.46 6.74 -2.35
N VAL A 112 20.04 5.91 -3.31
CA VAL A 112 19.69 4.50 -3.07
C VAL A 112 20.85 3.76 -2.40
N ASN A 113 22.10 4.00 -2.83
CA ASN A 113 23.26 3.31 -2.27
C ASN A 113 23.51 3.68 -0.81
N ASP A 114 23.22 4.92 -0.42
CA ASP A 114 23.36 5.36 0.97
C ASP A 114 22.29 4.69 1.84
N PHE A 115 21.03 4.66 1.39
CA PHE A 115 19.96 3.90 2.04
C PHE A 115 20.31 2.41 2.19
N LEU A 116 20.82 1.79 1.13
CA LEU A 116 21.31 0.41 1.14
C LEU A 116 22.56 0.23 2.03
N SER A 117 23.29 1.29 2.38
CA SER A 117 24.45 1.23 3.26
C SER A 117 24.10 1.42 4.74
N GLY A 118 22.89 1.92 5.06
CA GLY A 118 22.42 2.07 6.43
C GLY A 118 22.66 3.45 7.03
N ILE A 119 21.97 4.47 6.50
CA ILE A 119 22.04 5.84 7.03
C ILE A 119 21.10 6.03 8.23
N PRO A 120 21.45 6.93 9.17
CA PRO A 120 20.50 7.38 10.17
C PRO A 120 19.29 8.05 9.49
N LEU A 121 18.10 7.73 9.98
CA LEU A 121 16.84 8.37 9.59
C LEU A 121 16.26 9.05 10.82
N GLU A 122 16.39 10.36 10.88
CA GLU A 122 16.01 11.18 12.03
C GLU A 122 15.07 12.29 11.55
N ASP A 123 14.05 12.58 12.36
CA ASP A 123 13.16 13.70 12.12
C ASP A 123 12.59 14.17 13.47
N ASN A 124 12.22 15.44 13.54
CA ASN A 124 11.65 16.02 14.74
C ASN A 124 10.50 16.97 14.40
N LYS A 125 9.42 16.88 15.18
CA LYS A 125 8.29 17.78 15.06
C LYS A 125 7.69 18.06 16.41
N LEU A 126 7.54 19.35 16.74
CA LEU A 126 7.05 19.80 18.05
C LEU A 126 7.86 19.16 19.19
N THR A 127 7.25 18.28 19.99
CA THR A 127 7.87 17.57 21.12
C THR A 127 8.33 16.15 20.77
N MET A 128 8.13 15.70 19.53
CA MET A 128 8.49 14.36 19.06
C MET A 128 9.87 14.38 18.42
N ASN A 129 10.73 13.42 18.82
CA ASN A 129 12.03 13.19 18.19
C ASN A 129 12.14 11.72 17.80
N PHE A 130 12.09 11.44 16.50
CA PHE A 130 12.29 10.11 15.97
C PHE A 130 13.77 9.87 15.66
N THR A 131 14.26 8.67 16.02
CA THR A 131 15.60 8.20 15.64
C THR A 131 15.48 6.77 15.12
N GLY A 132 15.86 6.56 13.88
CA GLY A 132 15.85 5.27 13.20
C GLY A 132 17.03 5.11 12.25
N ASN A 133 17.00 4.06 11.43
CA ASN A 133 18.04 3.78 10.43
C ASN A 133 17.39 3.15 9.18
N SER A 134 17.97 3.38 8.00
CA SER A 134 17.46 2.79 6.75
C SER A 134 17.58 1.26 6.68
N LYS A 135 18.31 0.62 7.61
CA LYS A 135 18.29 -0.84 7.81
C LYS A 135 17.12 -1.33 8.66
N LYS A 136 16.42 -0.43 9.34
CA LYS A 136 15.22 -0.71 10.13
C LYS A 136 14.03 0.01 9.48
N MET A 137 13.69 -0.38 8.26
CA MET A 137 12.63 0.26 7.49
C MET A 137 11.62 -0.73 6.90
N LEU A 138 10.39 -0.28 6.74
CA LEU A 138 9.38 -0.90 5.91
C LEU A 138 9.17 -0.03 4.66
N LEU A 139 9.34 -0.63 3.49
CA LEU A 139 9.17 0.05 2.21
C LEU A 139 7.76 -0.18 1.66
N LEU A 140 6.97 0.88 1.57
CA LEU A 140 5.57 0.86 1.16
C LEU A 140 5.41 1.42 -0.27
N SER A 141 4.54 0.78 -1.04
CA SER A 141 3.98 1.29 -2.28
C SER A 141 2.46 1.39 -2.13
N PHE A 142 1.89 2.59 -2.21
CA PHE A 142 0.48 2.82 -1.93
C PHE A 142 -0.19 3.75 -2.95
N ASN A 143 -0.74 3.14 -4.00
CA ASN A 143 -1.37 3.83 -5.13
C ASN A 143 -2.79 3.25 -5.40
N PRO A 144 -3.76 3.44 -4.48
CA PRO A 144 -5.11 2.89 -4.60
C PRO A 144 -5.87 3.39 -5.85
N GLU A 145 -5.45 4.51 -6.43
CA GLU A 145 -5.97 5.04 -7.70
C GLU A 145 -5.73 4.10 -8.88
N MET A 146 -4.75 3.20 -8.76
CA MET A 146 -4.45 2.14 -9.74
C MET A 146 -5.15 0.81 -9.43
N GLN A 147 -6.15 0.81 -8.53
CA GLN A 147 -6.80 -0.41 -8.02
C GLN A 147 -5.79 -1.40 -7.40
N ARG A 148 -4.81 -0.86 -6.69
CA ARG A 148 -3.79 -1.63 -5.95
C ARG A 148 -4.04 -1.48 -4.47
N CYS A 149 -3.89 -2.58 -3.74
CA CYS A 149 -3.80 -2.54 -2.29
C CYS A 149 -2.43 -1.99 -1.86
N LEU A 150 -2.23 -1.83 -0.55
CA LEU A 150 -0.97 -1.47 0.06
C LEU A 150 0.05 -2.59 -0.14
N TRP A 151 1.20 -2.27 -0.75
CA TRP A 151 2.27 -3.26 -0.85
C TRP A 151 3.39 -2.88 0.10
N ILE A 152 3.70 -3.76 1.05
CA ILE A 152 4.97 -3.72 1.77
C ILE A 152 5.97 -4.55 0.98
N LEU A 153 6.86 -3.86 0.28
CA LEU A 153 7.87 -4.51 -0.55
C LEU A 153 8.88 -5.24 0.33
N GLN A 154 9.39 -6.35 -0.19
CA GLN A 154 10.23 -7.30 0.53
C GLN A 154 11.54 -7.51 -0.26
N PRO A 155 12.60 -8.08 0.35
CA PRO A 155 13.87 -8.27 -0.33
C PRO A 155 13.80 -9.10 -1.62
N GLN A 156 12.78 -9.96 -1.77
CA GLN A 156 12.52 -10.74 -2.97
C GLN A 156 11.83 -9.96 -4.11
N ASP A 157 11.39 -8.72 -3.86
CA ASP A 157 10.67 -7.89 -4.85
C ASP A 157 11.61 -7.03 -5.71
N THR A 158 12.91 -7.29 -5.70
CA THR A 158 13.90 -6.52 -6.48
C THR A 158 13.68 -6.57 -7.99
N ASN A 159 12.91 -7.55 -8.47
CA ASN A 159 12.55 -7.72 -9.86
C ASN A 159 11.13 -7.22 -10.20
N LEU A 160 10.41 -6.59 -9.25
CA LEU A 160 9.03 -6.13 -9.43
C LEU A 160 8.93 -4.90 -10.35
N ARG A 161 8.68 -5.10 -11.64
CA ARG A 161 8.60 -4.02 -12.64
C ARG A 161 7.36 -3.10 -12.52
N LEU A 162 6.51 -3.32 -11.52
CA LEU A 162 5.31 -2.52 -11.23
C LEU A 162 5.57 -1.34 -10.27
N VAL A 163 6.82 -1.16 -9.85
CA VAL A 163 7.30 -0.01 -9.07
C VAL A 163 8.53 0.60 -9.73
N SER A 164 8.89 1.82 -9.31
CA SER A 164 10.05 2.54 -9.84
C SER A 164 11.36 1.78 -9.64
N ASP A 165 12.38 2.12 -10.43
CA ASP A 165 13.71 1.50 -10.36
C ASP A 165 14.35 1.63 -8.98
N ASP A 166 14.11 2.75 -8.31
CA ASP A 166 14.64 3.00 -6.97
C ASP A 166 13.90 2.18 -5.92
N MET A 167 12.56 2.10 -6.00
CA MET A 167 11.77 1.23 -5.11
C MET A 167 12.15 -0.25 -5.26
N ARG A 168 12.42 -0.72 -6.48
CA ARG A 168 12.92 -2.08 -6.71
C ARG A 168 14.28 -2.31 -6.06
N LYS A 169 15.20 -1.36 -6.11
CA LYS A 169 16.51 -1.51 -5.46
C LYS A 169 16.39 -1.43 -3.94
N LEU A 170 15.57 -0.51 -3.44
CA LEU A 170 15.36 -0.28 -2.01
C LEU A 170 14.64 -1.44 -1.32
N SER A 171 13.82 -2.22 -2.04
CA SER A 171 13.11 -3.38 -1.46
C SER A 171 14.07 -4.38 -0.81
N ALA A 172 15.31 -4.48 -1.30
CA ALA A 172 16.38 -5.28 -0.72
C ALA A 172 16.75 -4.91 0.73
N SER A 173 16.42 -3.70 1.19
CA SER A 173 16.63 -3.25 2.58
C SER A 173 15.33 -3.09 3.39
N SER A 174 14.18 -3.43 2.82
CA SER A 174 12.92 -3.49 3.57
C SER A 174 12.93 -4.72 4.47
N ASP A 175 12.70 -4.53 5.78
CA ASP A 175 12.75 -5.60 6.78
C ASP A 175 11.34 -5.94 7.30
N ILE A 176 10.70 -6.91 6.66
CA ILE A 176 9.39 -7.42 7.10
C ILE A 176 9.44 -8.11 8.47
N GLY A 177 10.62 -8.46 8.98
CA GLY A 177 10.79 -9.02 10.32
C GLY A 177 10.37 -8.04 11.43
N LEU A 178 10.30 -6.74 11.11
CA LEU A 178 9.78 -5.67 11.97
C LEU A 178 8.27 -5.76 12.19
N ILE A 179 7.55 -6.50 11.34
CA ILE A 179 6.13 -6.73 11.46
C ILE A 179 5.87 -7.88 12.43
N LYS A 180 4.99 -7.65 13.41
CA LYS A 180 4.58 -8.62 14.43
C LYS A 180 3.10 -8.94 14.31
N MET A 181 2.76 -10.21 14.47
CA MET A 181 1.40 -10.63 14.79
C MET A 181 1.02 -10.12 16.19
N THR A 182 -0.22 -9.69 16.34
CA THR A 182 -0.83 -9.40 17.64
C THR A 182 -1.60 -10.62 18.12
N GLU A 183 -1.58 -10.90 19.42
CA GLU A 183 -2.44 -11.93 20.00
C GLU A 183 -3.90 -11.45 19.99
N GLY A 184 -4.83 -12.28 19.49
CA GLY A 184 -6.26 -11.98 19.45
C GLY A 184 -6.75 -11.43 18.10
N GLU A 185 -7.82 -10.63 18.14
CA GLU A 185 -8.37 -9.99 16.94
C GLU A 185 -7.37 -8.96 16.38
N ALA A 186 -7.29 -8.89 15.05
CA ALA A 186 -6.45 -7.88 14.39
C ALA A 186 -6.93 -6.48 14.81
N PRO A 187 -6.00 -5.56 15.16
CA PRO A 187 -6.37 -4.22 15.56
C PRO A 187 -7.12 -3.52 14.42
N ASN A 188 -8.28 -2.96 14.76
CA ASN A 188 -8.99 -2.04 13.87
C ASN A 188 -8.57 -0.61 14.21
N PRO A 189 -8.52 0.28 13.21
CA PRO A 189 -8.28 1.69 13.49
C PRO A 189 -9.44 2.25 14.34
N PRO A 190 -9.20 3.29 15.16
CA PRO A 190 -10.23 3.85 16.04
C PRO A 190 -11.51 4.22 15.27
N GLU A 191 -12.64 3.59 15.63
CA GLU A 191 -13.91 3.73 14.90
C GLU A 191 -14.47 5.16 14.97
N ASP A 192 -14.20 5.88 16.06
CA ASP A 192 -14.56 7.28 16.25
C ASP A 192 -13.84 8.23 15.27
N ILE A 193 -12.67 7.83 14.78
CA ILE A 193 -11.89 8.58 13.79
C ILE A 193 -12.18 8.08 12.38
N TYR A 194 -12.03 6.77 12.14
CA TYR A 194 -12.02 6.17 10.79
C TYR A 194 -13.37 5.58 10.36
N GLY A 195 -14.35 5.55 11.26
CA GLY A 195 -15.63 4.89 11.03
C GLY A 195 -15.53 3.37 11.03
N LYS A 196 -16.66 2.72 10.74
CA LYS A 196 -16.74 1.27 10.72
C LYS A 196 -15.90 0.68 9.58
N THR A 197 -15.01 -0.22 9.94
CA THR A 197 -14.17 -0.94 8.98
C THR A 197 -14.96 -2.06 8.29
N ASN A 198 -14.91 -2.11 6.95
CA ASN A 198 -15.41 -3.23 6.17
C ASN A 198 -14.28 -4.21 5.88
N THR A 199 -14.37 -5.42 6.42
CA THR A 199 -13.39 -6.50 6.21
C THR A 199 -13.76 -7.44 5.05
N GLN A 200 -14.92 -7.26 4.42
CA GLN A 200 -15.30 -8.00 3.22
C GLN A 200 -14.88 -7.20 1.98
N THR A 201 -13.57 -7.06 1.79
CA THR A 201 -12.96 -6.36 0.64
C THR A 201 -11.74 -7.12 0.18
N TRP A 202 -11.41 -7.04 -1.10
CA TRP A 202 -10.21 -7.70 -1.63
C TRP A 202 -8.93 -7.34 -0.86
N CYS A 203 -8.68 -6.06 -0.58
CA CYS A 203 -7.47 -5.66 0.13
C CYS A 203 -7.37 -6.23 1.53
N TYR A 204 -8.50 -6.39 2.26
CA TYR A 204 -8.47 -7.11 3.53
C TYR A 204 -7.91 -8.53 3.37
N TYR A 205 -8.44 -9.30 2.41
CA TYR A 205 -8.00 -10.67 2.19
C TYR A 205 -6.54 -10.74 1.72
N PHE A 206 -6.13 -9.83 0.84
CA PHE A 206 -4.74 -9.74 0.37
C PHE A 206 -3.77 -9.40 1.51
N GLU A 207 -4.04 -8.34 2.29
CA GLU A 207 -3.13 -7.94 3.38
C GLU A 207 -2.99 -9.03 4.45
N LYS A 208 -4.10 -9.69 4.78
CA LYS A 208 -4.10 -10.83 5.71
C LYS A 208 -3.34 -12.03 5.13
N ALA A 209 -3.46 -12.29 3.83
CA ALA A 209 -2.77 -13.39 3.18
C ALA A 209 -1.25 -13.14 3.06
N ASP A 210 -0.82 -11.92 2.73
CA ASP A 210 0.61 -11.59 2.66
C ASP A 210 1.25 -11.53 4.06
N LEU A 211 0.48 -11.15 5.09
CA LEU A 211 0.89 -11.35 6.48
C LEU A 211 0.99 -12.84 6.85
N ALA A 212 -0.02 -13.65 6.54
CA ALA A 212 0.00 -15.10 6.80
C ALA A 212 1.19 -15.79 6.09
N ARG A 213 1.51 -15.34 4.87
CA ARG A 213 2.67 -15.77 4.08
C ARG A 213 4.00 -15.53 4.80
N GLN A 214 4.16 -14.37 5.43
CA GLN A 214 5.35 -14.06 6.24
C GLN A 214 5.58 -15.08 7.37
N TYR A 215 4.50 -15.66 7.91
CA TYR A 215 4.54 -16.64 9.00
C TYR A 215 4.38 -18.09 8.53
N GLY A 216 4.35 -18.34 7.22
CA GLY A 216 4.18 -19.68 6.65
C GLY A 216 2.84 -20.34 6.98
N GLN A 217 1.78 -19.55 7.20
CA GLN A 217 0.44 -20.03 7.52
C GLN A 217 -0.33 -20.36 6.22
N TRP A 218 0.09 -21.41 5.52
CA TRP A 218 -0.39 -21.71 4.17
C TRP A 218 -1.87 -22.08 4.11
N GLU A 219 -2.38 -22.82 5.09
CA GLU A 219 -3.80 -23.17 5.19
C GLU A 219 -4.67 -21.92 5.40
N GLU A 220 -4.16 -20.93 6.15
CA GLU A 220 -4.84 -19.66 6.38
C GLU A 220 -4.97 -18.86 5.09
N ILE A 221 -3.92 -18.83 4.26
CA ILE A 221 -3.96 -18.18 2.94
C ILE A 221 -5.05 -18.80 2.06
N VAL A 222 -5.15 -20.14 2.04
CA VAL A 222 -6.19 -20.84 1.27
C VAL A 222 -7.59 -20.55 1.82
N ARG A 223 -7.75 -20.47 3.16
CA ARG A 223 -9.01 -20.06 3.79
C ARG A 223 -9.42 -18.65 3.35
N LEU A 224 -8.49 -17.69 3.43
CA LEU A 224 -8.71 -16.30 3.03
C LEU A 224 -9.09 -16.17 1.56
N TRP A 225 -8.47 -16.95 0.68
CA TRP A 225 -8.85 -17.01 -0.73
C TRP A 225 -10.31 -17.45 -0.92
N ASN A 226 -10.70 -18.55 -0.27
CA ASN A 226 -12.05 -19.10 -0.41
C ASN A 226 -13.11 -18.13 0.13
N GLU A 227 -12.81 -17.42 1.20
CA GLU A 227 -13.68 -16.36 1.74
C GLU A 227 -13.80 -15.18 0.79
N ALA A 228 -12.70 -14.72 0.21
CA ALA A 228 -12.70 -13.67 -0.81
C ALA A 228 -13.59 -14.06 -2.01
N GLN A 229 -13.44 -15.29 -2.52
CA GLN A 229 -14.26 -15.80 -3.62
C GLN A 229 -15.75 -15.87 -3.25
N THR A 230 -16.07 -16.28 -2.03
CA THR A 230 -17.46 -16.33 -1.54
C THR A 230 -18.08 -14.93 -1.43
N ALA A 231 -17.27 -13.94 -1.05
CA ALA A 231 -17.66 -12.53 -1.00
C ALA A 231 -17.74 -11.87 -2.41
N GLY A 232 -17.30 -12.58 -3.47
CA GLY A 232 -17.22 -12.03 -4.83
C GLY A 232 -16.03 -11.09 -5.05
N GLU A 233 -15.08 -11.08 -4.12
CA GLU A 233 -13.88 -10.25 -4.15
C GLU A 233 -12.77 -10.93 -4.96
N ARG A 234 -12.00 -10.12 -5.69
CA ARG A 234 -10.88 -10.57 -6.52
C ARG A 234 -9.85 -9.46 -6.71
N PRO A 235 -8.58 -9.79 -6.96
CA PRO A 235 -7.57 -8.80 -7.30
C PRO A 235 -7.77 -8.26 -8.70
N ASP A 236 -7.49 -6.97 -8.86
CA ASP A 236 -7.29 -6.33 -10.15
C ASP A 236 -5.80 -6.30 -10.54
N ASN A 237 -4.88 -6.62 -9.61
CA ASN A 237 -3.44 -6.65 -9.84
C ASN A 237 -2.84 -8.05 -9.69
N GLY A 238 -1.99 -8.43 -10.64
CA GLY A 238 -1.35 -9.74 -10.67
C GLY A 238 -0.39 -10.00 -9.51
N PHE A 239 0.27 -8.96 -8.98
CA PHE A 239 1.18 -9.10 -7.83
C PHE A 239 0.46 -9.63 -6.60
N GLU A 240 -0.81 -9.26 -6.43
CA GLU A 240 -1.64 -9.62 -5.29
C GLU A 240 -2.09 -11.09 -5.31
N TYR A 241 -1.87 -11.81 -6.42
CA TYR A 241 -2.04 -13.26 -6.47
C TYR A 241 -0.89 -14.04 -5.83
N ILE A 242 0.30 -13.45 -5.69
CA ILE A 242 1.51 -14.18 -5.29
C ILE A 242 1.35 -14.88 -3.93
N PRO A 243 0.80 -14.26 -2.87
CA PRO A 243 0.58 -14.96 -1.60
C PRO A 243 -0.27 -16.21 -1.77
N PHE A 244 -1.34 -16.13 -2.57
CA PHE A 244 -2.26 -17.24 -2.79
C PHE A 244 -1.69 -18.33 -3.68
N ILE A 245 -0.91 -17.97 -4.71
CA ILE A 245 -0.13 -18.91 -5.51
C ILE A 245 0.79 -19.74 -4.59
N GLU A 246 1.47 -19.07 -3.66
CA GLU A 246 2.33 -19.76 -2.71
C GLU A 246 1.53 -20.61 -1.71
N GLY A 247 0.42 -20.09 -1.19
CA GLY A 247 -0.52 -20.83 -0.33
C GLY A 247 -0.97 -22.16 -0.97
N PHE A 248 -1.51 -22.11 -2.19
CA PHE A 248 -1.96 -23.32 -2.89
C PHE A 248 -0.82 -24.26 -3.26
N GLY A 249 0.36 -23.74 -3.60
CA GLY A 249 1.54 -24.58 -3.84
C GLY A 249 1.97 -25.35 -2.59
N HIS A 250 1.93 -24.70 -1.42
CA HIS A 250 2.25 -25.33 -0.15
C HIS A 250 1.19 -26.34 0.32
N THR A 251 -0.09 -26.13 -0.01
CA THR A 251 -1.17 -27.10 0.28
C THR A 251 -1.35 -28.16 -0.81
N GLY A 252 -0.55 -28.13 -1.88
CA GLY A 252 -0.53 -29.14 -2.94
C GLY A 252 -1.61 -29.00 -4.02
N ASP A 253 -2.37 -27.90 -4.04
CA ASP A 253 -3.34 -27.64 -5.11
C ASP A 253 -2.66 -26.98 -6.31
N TRP A 254 -1.89 -27.79 -7.03
CA TRP A 254 -1.14 -27.34 -8.21
C TRP A 254 -2.03 -26.91 -9.37
N GLN A 255 -3.31 -27.30 -9.40
CA GLN A 255 -4.24 -26.84 -10.42
C GLN A 255 -4.59 -25.36 -10.19
N GLN A 256 -4.85 -24.96 -8.94
CA GLN A 256 -5.05 -23.56 -8.60
C GLN A 256 -3.81 -22.71 -8.85
N VAL A 257 -2.61 -23.22 -8.53
CA VAL A 257 -1.33 -22.55 -8.86
C VAL A 257 -1.25 -22.21 -10.35
N LYS A 258 -1.59 -23.16 -11.23
CA LYS A 258 -1.58 -22.93 -12.69
C LYS A 258 -2.56 -21.85 -13.12
N GLU A 259 -3.80 -21.94 -12.67
CA GLU A 259 -4.86 -21.01 -13.08
C GLU A 259 -4.60 -19.59 -12.56
N MET A 260 -4.18 -19.45 -11.30
CA MET A 260 -3.81 -18.17 -10.72
C MET A 260 -2.61 -17.54 -11.41
N THR A 261 -1.56 -18.31 -11.68
CA THR A 261 -0.35 -17.79 -12.35
C THR A 261 -0.69 -17.26 -13.75
N LYS A 262 -1.53 -17.99 -14.51
CA LYS A 262 -2.02 -17.53 -15.83
C LYS A 262 -2.84 -16.25 -15.71
N PHE A 263 -3.71 -16.16 -14.71
CA PHE A 263 -4.55 -14.98 -14.53
C PHE A 263 -3.73 -13.76 -14.09
N ALA A 264 -2.83 -13.93 -13.13
CA ALA A 264 -1.92 -12.90 -12.65
C ALA A 264 -1.10 -12.28 -13.79
N LYS A 265 -0.52 -13.10 -14.66
CA LYS A 265 0.17 -12.65 -15.88
C LYS A 265 -0.75 -11.86 -16.81
N ARG A 266 -1.99 -12.32 -16.99
CA ARG A 266 -2.95 -11.68 -17.92
C ARG A 266 -3.35 -10.28 -17.45
N VAL A 267 -3.56 -10.09 -16.15
CA VAL A 267 -4.06 -8.81 -15.60
C VAL A 267 -2.96 -7.80 -15.31
N SER A 268 -1.69 -8.21 -15.27
CA SER A 268 -0.57 -7.30 -15.00
C SER A 268 0.65 -7.61 -15.86
N ALA A 269 0.86 -6.78 -16.87
CA ALA A 269 2.02 -6.86 -17.75
C ALA A 269 3.33 -6.61 -16.97
N GLY A 270 4.37 -7.39 -17.27
CA GLY A 270 5.69 -7.24 -16.66
C GLY A 270 5.84 -7.91 -15.30
N LEU A 271 4.85 -8.71 -14.87
CA LEU A 271 4.89 -9.47 -13.62
C LEU A 271 5.68 -10.79 -13.76
N GLU A 272 6.01 -11.22 -14.98
CA GLU A 272 6.69 -12.48 -15.26
C GLU A 272 7.93 -12.72 -14.38
N PRO A 273 8.84 -11.74 -14.16
CA PRO A 273 9.98 -11.94 -13.26
C PRO A 273 9.57 -12.28 -11.82
N SER A 274 8.56 -11.60 -11.27
CA SER A 274 8.06 -11.87 -9.91
C SER A 274 7.36 -13.23 -9.80
N LEU A 275 6.63 -13.64 -10.85
CA LEU A 275 6.04 -14.98 -10.91
C LEU A 275 7.11 -16.07 -11.02
N CYS A 276 8.17 -15.84 -11.79
CA CYS A 276 9.33 -16.73 -11.86
C CYS A 276 9.98 -16.91 -10.49
N SER A 277 10.23 -15.80 -9.77
CA SER A 277 10.76 -15.87 -8.41
C SER A 277 9.81 -16.59 -7.44
N ALA A 278 8.48 -16.49 -7.61
CA ALA A 278 7.52 -17.27 -6.83
C ALA A 278 7.61 -18.78 -7.14
N MET A 279 7.82 -19.15 -8.40
CA MET A 279 8.03 -20.55 -8.79
C MET A 279 9.34 -21.11 -8.23
N ASP A 280 10.41 -20.30 -8.21
CA ASP A 280 11.69 -20.69 -7.62
C ASP A 280 11.55 -20.94 -6.11
N ARG A 281 10.87 -20.03 -5.39
CA ARG A 281 10.57 -20.26 -3.96
C ARG A 281 9.76 -21.52 -3.73
N LEU A 282 8.69 -21.74 -4.49
CA LEU A 282 7.87 -22.96 -4.37
C LEU A 282 8.65 -24.24 -4.63
N ALA A 283 9.64 -24.22 -5.55
CA ALA A 283 10.49 -25.38 -5.79
C ALA A 283 11.33 -25.74 -4.56
N GLU A 284 11.76 -24.72 -3.80
CA GLU A 284 12.56 -24.86 -2.59
C GLU A 284 11.72 -25.20 -1.35
N THR A 285 10.54 -24.58 -1.19
CA THR A 285 9.80 -24.57 0.08
C THR A 285 8.57 -25.47 0.10
N ALA A 286 7.93 -25.73 -1.05
CA ALA A 286 6.71 -26.53 -1.08
C ALA A 286 7.01 -28.03 -0.94
N PRO A 287 6.10 -28.83 -0.34
CA PRO A 287 6.28 -30.27 -0.19
C PRO A 287 6.62 -30.97 -1.52
N ALA A 288 7.67 -31.79 -1.50
CA ALA A 288 8.16 -32.44 -2.71
C ALA A 288 7.14 -33.43 -3.27
N SER A 289 6.83 -33.30 -4.57
CA SER A 289 5.98 -34.22 -5.32
C SER A 289 6.29 -34.13 -6.81
N GLN A 290 6.01 -35.20 -7.56
CA GLN A 290 6.15 -35.19 -9.01
C GLN A 290 5.27 -34.09 -9.65
N GLN A 291 4.04 -33.93 -9.16
CA GLN A 291 3.10 -32.93 -9.67
C GLN A 291 3.62 -31.49 -9.47
N ARG A 292 4.28 -31.21 -8.34
CA ARG A 292 4.97 -29.94 -8.09
C ARG A 292 6.00 -29.68 -9.18
N ASP A 293 6.94 -30.60 -9.34
CA ASP A 293 8.10 -30.42 -10.21
C ASP A 293 7.68 -30.23 -11.67
N GLU A 294 6.72 -31.04 -12.15
CA GLU A 294 6.12 -30.90 -13.48
C GLU A 294 5.40 -29.56 -13.66
N THR A 295 4.60 -29.14 -12.68
CA THR A 295 3.84 -27.89 -12.73
C THR A 295 4.75 -26.67 -12.74
N ILE A 296 5.76 -26.65 -11.86
CA ILE A 296 6.74 -25.56 -11.79
C ILE A 296 7.53 -25.49 -13.11
N SER A 297 7.99 -26.62 -13.64
CA SER A 297 8.71 -26.63 -14.92
C SER A 297 7.85 -26.11 -16.07
N GLU A 298 6.58 -26.51 -16.13
CA GLU A 298 5.62 -26.03 -17.14
C GLU A 298 5.41 -24.52 -17.03
N LEU A 299 5.16 -24.02 -15.82
CA LEU A 299 4.93 -22.60 -15.58
C LEU A 299 6.16 -21.76 -15.89
N LYS A 300 7.36 -22.21 -15.50
CA LYS A 300 8.60 -21.49 -15.82
C LYS A 300 8.85 -21.37 -17.32
N ASN A 301 8.52 -22.40 -18.09
CA ASN A 301 8.58 -22.34 -19.55
C ASN A 301 7.53 -21.36 -20.13
N ASN A 302 6.30 -21.39 -19.63
CA ASN A 302 5.22 -20.50 -20.08
C ASN A 302 5.45 -19.02 -19.72
N LEU A 303 6.19 -18.77 -18.64
CA LEU A 303 6.60 -17.44 -18.19
C LEU A 303 7.89 -16.97 -18.87
N ASP A 304 8.58 -17.85 -19.60
CA ASP A 304 9.90 -17.59 -20.18
C ASP A 304 10.93 -17.14 -19.14
N CYS A 305 11.01 -17.86 -18.01
CA CYS A 305 11.84 -17.46 -16.88
C CYS A 305 13.34 -17.37 -17.20
N SER A 306 13.82 -18.10 -18.21
CA SER A 306 15.21 -18.00 -18.70
C SER A 306 15.59 -16.60 -19.18
N SER A 307 14.62 -15.78 -19.59
CA SER A 307 14.85 -14.41 -20.07
C SER A 307 15.07 -13.39 -18.94
N TYR A 308 14.95 -13.81 -17.67
CA TYR A 308 15.06 -12.94 -16.50
C TYR A 308 16.11 -13.38 -15.47
N GLN A 309 16.87 -14.43 -15.78
CA GLN A 309 17.97 -14.94 -14.95
C GLN A 309 19.28 -14.20 -15.21
#